data_AF-A0A5B7C0B6-F1
#
_entry.id   AF-A0A5B7C0B6-F1
#
_cell.length_a   1.000
_cell.length_b   1.000
_cell.length_c   1.000
_cell.angle_alpha   90.00
_cell.angle_beta   90.00
_cell.angle_gamma   90.00
#
_symmetry.space_group_name_H-M   'P 1'
#
loop_
_entity.id
_entity.type
_entity.pdbx_description
1 polymer ?
#
loop_
_entity_poly.entity_id
_entity_poly.type
_entity_poly.pdbx_seq_one_letter_code
_entity_poly.pdbx_strand_id
1 'polypeptide(L)'
;GNNGQLDILMVKNEEGNTALHVAMKNQHYQLARFLVEMNPQVSVISLNQEEMSPLYMAAEAGHLELVNLMITENPRVGIKDLNGKSLVHAAIKGRKRGNTIT
;
A
#
# COMPACT_ATOMS: atom_id res chain seq x y z
N GLY A 1 -5.81 -4.21 25.62
CA GLY A 1 -5.47 -4.89 24.36
C GLY A 1 -5.46 -3.85 23.27
N ASN A 2 -4.32 -3.59 22.67
CA ASN A 2 -3.99 -2.38 21.89
C ASN A 2 -4.66 -2.30 20.51
N ASN A 3 -5.83 -2.93 20.35
CA ASN A 3 -6.44 -3.21 19.07
C ASN A 3 -7.21 -2.00 18.52
N GLY A 4 -7.67 -1.08 19.38
CA GLY A 4 -8.37 0.13 18.97
C GLY A 4 -7.47 1.24 18.41
N GLN A 5 -6.17 1.22 18.74
CA GLN A 5 -5.22 2.24 18.30
C GLN A 5 -4.58 1.89 16.93
N LEU A 6 -4.61 0.62 16.53
CA LEU A 6 -4.13 0.17 15.22
C LEU A 6 -5.18 0.34 14.11
N ASP A 7 -6.46 0.42 14.46
CA ASP A 7 -7.57 0.57 13.51
C ASP A 7 -7.61 1.97 12.89
N ILE A 8 -7.11 3.00 13.60
CA ILE A 8 -7.05 4.38 13.07
C ILE A 8 -6.16 4.49 11.82
N LEU A 9 -5.16 3.60 11.66
CA LEU A 9 -4.29 3.57 10.49
C LEU A 9 -5.01 3.04 9.24
N MET A 10 -6.12 2.32 9.42
CA MET A 10 -6.97 1.79 8.35
C MET A 10 -8.11 2.73 7.96
N VAL A 11 -8.36 3.78 8.75
CA VAL A 11 -9.37 4.79 8.44
C VAL A 11 -8.99 5.51 7.15
N LYS A 12 -9.98 5.69 6.28
CA LYS A 12 -9.84 6.36 5.00
C LYS A 12 -10.49 7.74 5.06
N ASN A 13 -9.87 8.72 4.40
CA ASN A 13 -10.52 10.00 4.13
C ASN A 13 -11.53 9.88 2.98
N GLU A 14 -12.14 11.00 2.59
CA GLU A 14 -13.13 11.07 1.50
C GLU A 14 -12.59 10.62 0.14
N GLU A 15 -11.27 10.64 -0.08
CA GLU A 15 -10.59 10.14 -1.28
C GLU A 15 -10.23 8.64 -1.20
N GLY A 16 -10.65 7.95 -0.12
CA GLY A 16 -10.26 6.57 0.13
C GLY A 16 -8.81 6.41 0.61
N ASN A 17 -8.09 7.51 0.88
CA ASN A 17 -6.70 7.48 1.30
C ASN A 17 -6.59 7.19 2.81
N THR A 18 -5.78 6.18 3.15
CA THR A 18 -5.32 5.96 4.53
C THR A 18 -4.20 6.94 4.91
N ALA A 19 -3.83 7.01 6.19
CA ALA A 19 -2.68 7.80 6.64
C ALA A 19 -1.40 7.47 5.85
N LEU A 20 -1.20 6.19 5.49
CA LEU A 20 -0.05 5.78 4.69
C LEU A 20 -0.13 6.29 3.24
N HIS A 21 -1.31 6.29 2.60
CA HIS A 21 -1.46 6.92 1.29
C HIS A 21 -1.11 8.41 1.33
N VAL A 22 -1.60 9.12 2.35
CA VAL A 22 -1.33 10.55 2.51
C VAL A 22 0.16 10.82 2.73
N ALA A 23 0.85 9.99 3.53
CA ALA A 23 2.31 10.09 3.70
C ALA A 23 3.05 9.87 2.37
N MET A 24 2.60 8.90 1.56
CA MET A 24 3.17 8.63 0.24
C MET A 24 2.91 9.76 -0.77
N LYS A 25 1.68 10.31 -0.84
CA LYS A 25 1.33 11.45 -1.74
C LYS A 25 2.21 12.67 -1.43
N ASN A 26 2.53 12.89 -0.17
CA ASN A 26 3.35 14.01 0.28
C ASN A 26 4.85 13.69 0.36
N GLN A 27 5.30 12.51 -0.09
CA GLN A 27 6.71 12.10 -0.08
C GLN A 27 7.33 12.08 1.34
N HIS A 28 6.52 11.91 2.37
CA HIS A 28 6.97 11.81 3.77
C HIS A 28 7.39 10.37 4.09
N TYR A 29 8.43 9.87 3.44
CA TYR A 29 8.81 8.45 3.48
C TYR A 29 9.26 7.95 4.86
N GLN A 30 9.87 8.81 5.68
CA GLN A 30 10.20 8.46 7.07
C GLN A 30 8.94 8.20 7.91
N LEU A 31 7.91 9.04 7.72
CA LEU A 31 6.60 8.82 8.34
C LEU A 31 5.94 7.57 7.76
N ALA A 32 6.02 7.35 6.45
CA ALA A 32 5.50 6.15 5.81
C ALA A 32 6.13 4.87 6.40
N ARG A 33 7.45 4.87 6.60
CA ARG A 33 8.17 3.78 7.26
C ARG A 33 7.65 3.54 8.68
N PHE A 34 7.55 4.59 9.49
CA PHE A 34 7.00 4.47 10.84
C PHE A 34 5.59 3.87 10.85
N LEU A 35 4.71 4.30 9.93
CA LEU A 35 3.35 3.77 9.81
C LEU A 35 3.32 2.29 9.39
N VAL A 36 4.23 1.86 8.52
CA VAL A 36 4.39 0.45 8.13
C VAL A 36 4.85 -0.40 9.30
N GLU A 37 5.85 0.06 10.06
CA GLU A 37 6.36 -0.63 11.25
C GLU A 37 5.27 -0.76 12.34
N MET A 38 4.37 0.23 12.45
CA MET A 38 3.23 0.20 13.38
C MET A 38 2.13 -0.77 12.96
N ASN A 39 1.81 -0.86 11.66
CA ASN A 39 0.82 -1.80 11.15
C ASN A 39 1.15 -2.24 9.71
N PRO A 40 1.90 -3.34 9.54
CA PRO A 40 2.32 -3.79 8.21
C PRO A 40 1.19 -4.08 7.23
N GLN A 41 0.00 -4.41 7.73
CA GLN A 41 -1.14 -4.74 6.89
C GLN A 41 -1.65 -3.53 6.09
N VAL A 42 -1.48 -2.31 6.61
CA VAL A 42 -1.99 -1.08 5.97
C VAL A 42 -1.37 -0.84 4.59
N SER A 43 -0.16 -1.37 4.38
CA SER A 43 0.64 -1.15 3.17
C SER A 43 0.17 -1.93 1.94
N VAL A 44 -0.61 -3.00 2.12
CA VAL A 44 -0.94 -3.93 1.02
C VAL A 44 -2.45 -3.99 0.73
N ILE A 45 -3.30 -3.93 1.76
CA ILE A 45 -4.74 -4.22 1.60
C ILE A 45 -5.58 -3.00 1.27
N SER A 46 -5.07 -1.80 1.53
CA SER A 46 -5.84 -0.57 1.36
C SER A 46 -5.68 -0.03 -0.05
N LEU A 47 -6.79 0.11 -0.78
CA LEU A 47 -6.86 0.82 -2.06
C LEU A 47 -7.55 2.17 -1.84
N ASN A 48 -7.02 3.22 -2.45
CA ASN A 48 -7.70 4.50 -2.56
C ASN A 48 -8.70 4.53 -3.74
N GLN A 49 -9.38 5.66 -3.95
CA GLN A 49 -10.34 5.80 -5.06
C GLN A 49 -9.71 5.69 -6.46
N GLU A 50 -8.40 5.89 -6.58
CA GLU A 50 -7.64 5.69 -7.82
C GLU A 50 -7.20 4.23 -8.01
N GLU A 51 -7.72 3.31 -7.18
CA GLU A 51 -7.34 1.89 -7.14
C GLU A 51 -5.84 1.65 -6.85
N MET A 52 -5.16 2.65 -6.26
CA MET A 52 -3.75 2.55 -5.89
C MET A 52 -3.60 2.02 -4.46
N SER A 53 -2.64 1.12 -4.26
CA SER A 53 -2.19 0.70 -2.93
C SER A 53 -0.98 1.54 -2.48
N PRO A 54 -0.67 1.63 -1.18
CA PRO A 54 0.55 2.29 -0.74
C PRO A 54 1.82 1.61 -1.29
N LEU A 55 1.81 0.28 -1.44
CA LEU A 55 2.89 -0.46 -2.07
C LEU A 55 3.06 -0.08 -3.56
N TYR A 56 1.96 0.17 -4.29
CA TYR A 56 2.03 0.73 -5.65
C TYR A 56 2.74 2.08 -5.66
N MET A 57 2.32 2.99 -4.79
CA MET A 57 2.87 4.34 -4.72
C MET A 57 4.36 4.33 -4.37
N ALA A 58 4.80 3.41 -3.50
CA ALA A 58 6.21 3.25 -3.15
C ALA A 58 7.03 2.73 -4.34
N ALA A 59 6.47 1.81 -5.13
CA ALA A 59 7.08 1.31 -6.36
C ALA A 59 7.11 2.38 -7.46
N GLU A 60 6.03 3.14 -7.65
CA GLU A 60 5.95 4.24 -8.62
C GLU A 60 6.96 5.35 -8.29
N ALA A 61 7.15 5.65 -7.00
CA ALA A 61 8.15 6.59 -6.52
C ALA A 61 9.60 6.06 -6.59
N GLY A 62 9.81 4.78 -6.93
CA GLY A 62 11.13 4.15 -6.96
C GLY A 62 11.78 3.96 -5.59
N HIS A 63 11.01 4.02 -4.49
CA HIS A 63 11.53 3.95 -3.13
C HIS A 63 11.77 2.50 -2.69
N LEU A 64 12.82 1.87 -3.24
CA LEU A 64 13.12 0.44 -3.06
C LEU A 64 13.21 -0.01 -1.60
N GLU A 65 13.77 0.81 -0.71
CA GLU A 65 13.88 0.47 0.72
C GLU A 65 12.51 0.30 1.39
N LEU A 66 11.55 1.16 1.04
CA LEU A 66 10.21 1.14 1.60
C LEU A 66 9.40 -0.01 1.00
N VAL A 67 9.59 -0.30 -0.29
CA VAL A 67 9.03 -1.50 -0.94
C VAL A 67 9.53 -2.76 -0.23
N ASN A 68 10.84 -2.87 0.03
CA ASN A 68 11.42 -4.01 0.72
C ASN A 68 10.88 -4.15 2.15
N LEU A 69 10.73 -3.04 2.88
CA LEU A 69 10.13 -3.05 4.21
C LEU A 69 8.69 -3.57 4.17
N MET A 70 7.83 -3.01 3.31
CA MET A 70 6.42 -3.41 3.18
C MET A 70 6.25 -4.88 2.79
N ILE A 71 7.16 -5.42 1.96
CA ILE A 71 7.15 -6.84 1.57
C ILE A 71 7.62 -7.73 2.73
N THR A 72 8.68 -7.34 3.43
CA THR A 72 9.27 -8.13 4.52
C THR A 72 8.32 -8.22 5.71
N GLU A 73 7.68 -7.11 6.05
CA GLU A 73 6.74 -7.02 7.18
C GLU A 73 5.38 -7.68 6.90
N ASN A 74 5.13 -8.11 5.66
CA ASN A 74 3.87 -8.73 5.29
C ASN A 74 4.11 -10.09 4.59
N PRO A 75 4.37 -11.19 5.31
CA PRO A 75 4.68 -12.49 4.70
C PRO A 75 3.57 -13.04 3.77
N ARG A 76 2.36 -12.48 3.81
CA ARG A 76 1.27 -12.83 2.87
C ARG A 76 1.47 -12.24 1.47
N VAL A 77 2.35 -11.25 1.26
CA VAL A 77 2.56 -10.67 -0.08
C VAL A 77 3.17 -11.66 -1.07
N GLY A 78 3.92 -12.65 -0.58
CA GLY A 78 4.54 -13.70 -1.38
C GLY A 78 3.60 -14.84 -1.82
N ILE A 79 2.38 -14.91 -1.28
CA ILE A 79 1.42 -15.96 -1.64
C ILE A 79 0.89 -15.68 -3.05
N LYS A 80 1.04 -16.66 -3.93
CA LYS A 80 0.53 -16.62 -5.31
C LYS A 80 -0.90 -17.11 -5.34
N ASP A 81 -1.77 -16.41 -6.06
CA ASP A 81 -3.10 -16.91 -6.41
C ASP A 81 -3.00 -18.10 -7.38
N LEU A 82 -4.15 -18.74 -7.69
CA LEU A 82 -4.23 -19.88 -8.60
C LEU A 82 -3.75 -19.57 -10.04
N ASN A 83 -3.58 -18.30 -10.37
CA ASN A 83 -3.06 -17.81 -11.65
C ASN A 83 -1.57 -17.43 -11.58
N GLY A 84 -0.89 -17.74 -10.47
CA GLY A 84 0.53 -17.44 -10.26
C GLY A 84 0.83 -15.97 -9.93
N LYS A 85 -0.19 -15.10 -9.78
CA LYS A 85 0.01 -13.70 -9.36
C LYS A 85 0.18 -13.64 -7.86
N SER A 86 1.32 -13.12 -7.42
CA SER A 86 1.47 -12.76 -6.01
C SER A 86 0.61 -11.54 -5.66
N LEU A 87 0.24 -11.41 -4.39
CA LEU A 87 -0.41 -10.21 -3.88
C LEU A 87 0.42 -8.93 -4.17
N VAL A 88 1.76 -9.04 -4.28
CA VAL A 88 2.64 -7.96 -4.75
C VAL A 88 2.32 -7.57 -6.19
N HIS A 89 2.11 -8.54 -7.09
CA HIS A 89 1.74 -8.24 -8.48
C HIS A 89 0.38 -7.54 -8.57
N ALA A 90 -0.59 -7.92 -7.73
CA ALA A 90 -1.89 -7.25 -7.67
C ALA A 90 -1.75 -5.82 -7.12
N ALA A 91 -0.99 -5.64 -6.04
CA ALA A 91 -0.71 -4.33 -5.46
C ALA A 91 -0.01 -3.40 -6.46
N ILE A 92 0.91 -3.92 -7.29
CA ILE A 92 1.62 -3.15 -8.33
C ILE A 92 0.76 -2.94 -9.59
N LYS A 93 -0.28 -3.75 -9.83
CA LYS A 93 -1.17 -3.63 -11.00
C LYS A 93 -2.28 -2.57 -10.83
N GLY A 94 -2.38 -1.91 -9.68
CA GLY A 94 -3.47 -0.99 -9.29
C GLY A 94 -3.83 0.12 -10.29
N ARG A 95 -3.01 0.40 -11.30
CA ARG A 95 -3.41 1.28 -12.40
C ARG A 95 -4.14 0.49 -13.50
N LYS A 96 -5.47 0.37 -13.40
CA LYS A 96 -6.26 0.38 -14.64
C LYS A 96 -6.14 1.80 -15.19
N ARG A 97 -5.08 2.05 -15.98
CA ARG A 97 -5.15 3.15 -16.95
C ARG A 97 -6.45 2.93 -17.70
N GLY A 98 -7.40 3.85 -17.55
CA GLY A 98 -8.58 3.87 -18.38
C GLY A 98 -8.15 3.71 -19.83
N ASN A 99 -8.91 2.90 -20.55
CA ASN A 99 -8.99 2.86 -22.00
C ASN A 99 -8.08 3.87 -22.69
N THR A 100 -6.96 3.39 -23.25
CA THR A 100 -6.38 4.05 -24.40
C THR A 100 -7.40 3.91 -25.53
N ILE A 101 -8.34 4.85 -25.63
CA ILE A 101 -8.95 5.22 -26.90
C ILE A 101 -8.38 6.60 -27.22
N THR A 102 -7.23 6.56 -27.89
CA THR A 102 -6.91 7.49 -28.97
C THR A 102 -6.80 6.64 -30.21
#